data_AF-A0A7X7PQG5-F1
#
_entry.id   AF-A0A7X7PQG5-F1
#
_cell.length_a   1.000
_cell.length_b   1.000
_cell.length_c   1.000
_cell.angle_alpha   90.00
_cell.angle_beta   90.00
_cell.angle_gamma   90.00
#
_symmetry.space_group_name_H-M   'P 1'
#
loop_
_entity.id
_entity.type
_entity.pdbx_description
1 polymer ?
#
loop_
_entity_poly.entity_id
_entity_poly.type
_entity_poly.pdbx_seq_one_letter_code
_entity_poly.pdbx_strand_id
1 'polypeptide(L)'
;MATLGIDIGCISVKMALVGLPDEAALFDTLARGGNGVHEGLFLDPAAAGGVSPASGTPPLLVTRYRRIKGNPAQAALELLTQIGESLPAGTITGVRMTGTGSRILADRLGIAFENEFKAIARAVTTLHPDVRYVFEMGCETSKFIELDESSEPGYVGIADYQTNGDCA
;
A
#
# COMPACT_ATOMS: atom_id res chain seq x y z
N MET A 1 11.11 -6.08 11.88
CA MET A 1 9.87 -5.32 12.21
C MET A 1 9.33 -4.64 10.96
N ALA A 2 8.02 -4.39 10.90
CA ALA A 2 7.35 -3.79 9.75
C ALA A 2 6.20 -2.85 10.13
N THR A 3 5.94 -1.87 9.26
CA THR A 3 4.76 -1.01 9.32
C THR A 3 3.73 -1.47 8.29
N LEU A 4 2.47 -1.64 8.72
CA LEU A 4 1.36 -1.99 7.87
C LEU A 4 0.64 -0.73 7.36
N GLY A 5 0.54 -0.58 6.05
CA GLY A 5 -0.36 0.36 5.38
C GLY A 5 -1.65 -0.35 4.93
N ILE A 6 -2.80 0.26 5.20
CA ILE A 6 -4.12 -0.24 4.78
C ILE A 6 -4.79 0.81 3.89
N ASP A 7 -5.05 0.47 2.63
CA ASP A 7 -5.82 1.29 1.69
C ASP A 7 -7.21 0.68 1.51
N ILE A 8 -8.24 1.40 1.98
CA ILE A 8 -9.65 1.05 1.79
C ILE A 8 -10.26 2.02 0.79
N GLY A 9 -10.33 1.60 -0.47
CA GLY A 9 -11.00 2.33 -1.54
C GLY A 9 -12.50 2.03 -1.60
N CYS A 10 -13.15 2.52 -2.66
CA CYS A 10 -14.60 2.36 -2.88
C CYS A 10 -15.02 0.88 -3.03
N ILE A 11 -14.24 0.09 -3.76
CA ILE A 11 -14.60 -1.30 -4.11
C ILE A 11 -13.64 -2.37 -3.57
N SER A 12 -12.52 -1.96 -2.98
CA SER A 12 -11.45 -2.85 -2.56
C SER A 12 -10.68 -2.44 -1.33
N VAL A 13 -10.11 -3.44 -0.68
CA VAL A 13 -9.05 -3.27 0.31
C VAL A 13 -7.75 -3.81 -0.26
N LYS A 14 -6.66 -3.07 -0.02
CA LYS A 14 -5.28 -3.47 -0.29
C LYS A 14 -4.46 -3.19 0.96
N MET A 15 -3.46 -4.01 1.22
CA MET A 15 -2.54 -3.81 2.33
C MET A 15 -1.11 -4.00 1.86
N ALA A 16 -0.20 -3.24 2.46
CA ALA A 16 1.23 -3.33 2.19
C ALA A 16 2.01 -3.29 3.51
N LEU A 17 2.99 -4.18 3.66
CA LEU A 17 3.96 -4.13 4.73
C LEU A 17 5.26 -3.54 4.21
N VAL A 18 5.76 -2.53 4.91
CA VAL A 18 7.09 -1.96 4.69
C VAL A 18 7.98 -2.41 5.84
N GLY A 19 8.93 -3.29 5.53
CA GLY A 19 9.83 -3.91 6.49
C GLY A 19 11.14 -3.14 6.67
N LEU A 20 11.83 -3.45 7.76
CA LEU A 20 13.25 -3.19 7.90
C LEU A 20 14.08 -4.16 7.02
N PRO A 21 15.36 -3.88 6.74
CA PRO A 21 16.18 -4.71 5.84
C PRO A 21 16.26 -6.19 6.21
N ASP A 22 16.16 -6.53 7.49
CA ASP A 22 16.16 -7.90 8.01
C ASP A 22 14.90 -8.71 7.64
N GLU A 23 13.80 -8.03 7.28
CA GLU A 23 12.56 -8.68 6.84
C GLU A 23 12.56 -9.12 5.38
N ALA A 24 13.59 -8.74 4.60
CA ALA A 24 13.65 -8.99 3.16
C ALA A 24 13.42 -10.47 2.78
N ALA A 25 14.15 -11.38 3.43
CA ALA A 25 14.09 -12.81 3.14
C ALA A 25 12.71 -13.42 3.47
N LEU A 26 12.09 -12.96 4.58
CA LEU A 26 10.75 -13.38 4.95
C LEU A 26 9.73 -12.90 3.90
N PHE A 27 9.80 -11.63 3.52
CA PHE A 27 8.86 -11.04 2.57
C PHE A 27 8.97 -11.69 1.19
N ASP A 28 10.19 -11.96 0.72
CA ASP A 28 10.41 -12.68 -0.54
C ASP A 28 9.83 -14.10 -0.50
N THR A 29 9.99 -14.80 0.63
CA THR A 29 9.42 -16.14 0.82
C THR A 29 7.89 -16.09 0.77
N LEU A 30 7.27 -15.14 1.47
CA LEU A 30 5.82 -14.99 1.51
C LEU A 30 5.23 -14.56 0.17
N ALA A 31 5.90 -13.65 -0.55
CA ALA A 31 5.48 -13.19 -1.87
C ALA A 31 5.40 -14.36 -2.87
N ARG A 32 6.34 -15.32 -2.77
CA ARG A 32 6.38 -16.55 -3.59
C ARG A 32 5.46 -17.67 -3.08
N GLY A 33 4.63 -17.41 -2.07
CA GLY A 33 3.70 -18.41 -1.49
C GLY A 33 4.33 -19.36 -0.48
N GLY A 34 5.54 -19.08 -0.01
CA GLY A 34 6.42 -20.01 0.70
C GLY A 34 6.03 -20.41 2.14
N ASN A 35 4.89 -19.95 2.69
CA ASN A 35 4.43 -20.41 4.00
C ASN A 35 3.19 -21.34 3.95
N GLY A 36 2.53 -21.48 2.80
CA GLY A 36 1.38 -22.38 2.60
C GLY A 36 0.10 -22.04 3.40
N VAL A 37 0.09 -20.96 4.19
CA VAL A 37 -1.05 -20.62 5.07
C VAL A 37 -2.20 -20.02 4.25
N HIS A 38 -1.88 -19.06 3.38
CA HIS A 38 -2.84 -18.44 2.47
C HIS A 38 -2.23 -18.32 1.07
N GLU A 39 -2.47 -19.34 0.24
CA GLU A 39 -1.96 -19.35 -1.13
C GLU A 39 -2.51 -18.15 -1.92
N GLY A 40 -1.61 -17.43 -2.59
CA GLY A 40 -1.97 -16.27 -3.41
C GLY A 40 -2.42 -15.04 -2.61
N LEU A 41 -2.17 -14.98 -1.29
CA LEU A 41 -2.47 -13.77 -0.50
C LEU A 41 -1.67 -12.56 -0.98
N PHE A 42 -0.39 -12.76 -1.28
CA PHE A 42 0.54 -11.70 -1.68
C PHE A 42 0.78 -11.69 -3.19
N LEU A 43 1.18 -10.51 -3.69
CA LEU A 43 1.71 -10.35 -5.03
C LEU A 43 3.16 -10.79 -5.05
N ASP A 44 3.53 -11.59 -6.06
CA ASP A 44 4.93 -11.87 -6.39
C ASP A 44 5.37 -10.85 -7.45
N PRO A 45 6.26 -9.89 -7.12
CA PRO A 45 6.75 -8.91 -8.08
C PRO A 45 7.40 -9.55 -9.30
N ALA A 46 8.08 -10.70 -9.14
CA ALA A 46 8.75 -11.40 -10.23
C ALA A 46 7.75 -12.02 -11.22
N ALA A 47 6.55 -12.36 -10.77
CA ALA A 47 5.48 -12.93 -11.60
C ALA A 47 4.46 -11.90 -12.09
N ALA A 48 4.46 -10.68 -11.53
CA ALA A 48 3.46 -9.65 -11.80
C ALA A 48 3.61 -8.94 -13.15
N GLY A 49 4.71 -9.16 -13.88
CA GLY A 49 4.94 -8.58 -15.22
C GLY A 49 5.03 -7.05 -15.25
N GLY A 50 5.27 -6.42 -14.09
CA GLY A 50 5.32 -4.96 -13.92
C GLY A 50 6.74 -4.41 -13.72
N VAL A 51 6.82 -3.11 -13.41
CA VAL A 51 8.09 -2.44 -13.06
C VAL A 51 8.43 -2.79 -11.61
N SER A 52 9.64 -3.33 -11.39
CA SER A 52 10.14 -3.59 -10.04
C SER A 52 10.59 -2.30 -9.36
N PRO A 53 10.47 -2.18 -8.03
CA PRO A 53 11.03 -1.05 -7.28
C PRO A 53 12.53 -0.85 -7.57
N ALA A 54 12.99 0.39 -7.44
CA ALA A 54 14.40 0.75 -7.59
C ALA A 54 15.29 0.00 -6.57
N SER A 55 16.58 -0.06 -6.85
CA SER A 55 17.53 -0.67 -5.90
C SER A 55 17.59 0.14 -4.60
N GLY A 56 17.73 -0.56 -3.46
CA GLY A 56 17.85 0.07 -2.14
C GLY A 56 16.52 0.49 -1.49
N THR A 57 15.39 0.20 -2.13
CA THR A 57 14.07 0.40 -1.51
C THR A 57 13.87 -0.53 -0.30
N PRO A 58 13.08 -0.12 0.70
CA PRO A 58 12.76 -1.00 1.82
C PRO A 58 12.04 -2.27 1.35
N PRO A 59 12.21 -3.41 2.06
CA PRO A 59 11.43 -4.60 1.81
C PRO A 59 9.94 -4.34 1.81
N LEU A 60 9.24 -4.84 0.79
CA LEU A 60 7.83 -4.58 0.56
C LEU A 60 7.09 -5.90 0.33
N LEU A 61 5.98 -6.10 1.04
CA LEU A 61 5.06 -7.22 0.84
C LEU A 61 3.65 -6.67 0.65
N VAL A 62 3.04 -6.93 -0.50
CA VAL A 62 1.75 -6.34 -0.89
C VAL A 62 0.72 -7.43 -1.11
N THR A 63 -0.47 -7.27 -0.55
CA THR A 63 -1.57 -8.21 -0.76
C THR A 63 -2.13 -8.11 -2.16
N ARG A 64 -2.66 -9.20 -2.68
CA ARG A 64 -3.58 -9.14 -3.82
C ARG A 64 -4.81 -8.31 -3.46
N TYR A 65 -5.36 -7.68 -4.48
CA TYR A 65 -6.59 -6.91 -4.42
C TYR A 65 -7.74 -7.74 -3.82
N ARG A 66 -8.40 -7.23 -2.75
CA ARG A 66 -9.57 -7.85 -2.12
C ARG A 66 -10.82 -7.02 -2.37
N ARG A 67 -11.86 -7.62 -2.96
CA ARG A 67 -13.18 -6.98 -3.15
C ARG A 67 -13.88 -6.76 -1.81
N ILE A 68 -14.44 -5.57 -1.59
CA ILE A 68 -15.20 -5.20 -0.38
C ILE A 68 -16.57 -5.88 -0.31
N LYS A 69 -17.23 -6.10 -1.45
CA LYS A 69 -18.59 -6.70 -1.54
C LYS A 69 -19.62 -6.09 -0.57
N GLY A 70 -19.57 -4.77 -0.40
CA GLY A 70 -20.52 -4.01 0.43
C GLY A 70 -20.18 -3.92 1.93
N ASN A 71 -19.12 -4.57 2.41
CA ASN A 71 -18.70 -4.48 3.81
C ASN A 71 -17.18 -4.24 3.96
N PRO A 72 -16.72 -2.96 3.97
CA PRO A 72 -15.30 -2.64 3.98
C PRO A 72 -14.61 -3.08 5.27
N ALA A 73 -15.29 -2.96 6.42
CA ALA A 73 -14.73 -3.34 7.71
C ALA A 73 -14.47 -4.85 7.78
N GLN A 74 -15.44 -5.65 7.32
CA GLN A 74 -15.28 -7.11 7.27
C GLN A 74 -14.16 -7.53 6.32
N ALA A 75 -14.12 -6.97 5.10
CA ALA A 75 -13.07 -7.29 4.14
C ALA A 75 -11.67 -6.91 4.65
N ALA A 76 -11.55 -5.77 5.34
CA ALA A 76 -10.29 -5.36 5.97
C ALA A 76 -9.92 -6.29 7.13
N LEU A 77 -10.87 -6.66 7.99
CA LEU A 77 -10.62 -7.58 9.10
C LEU A 77 -10.16 -8.96 8.61
N GLU A 78 -10.85 -9.53 7.62
CA GLU A 78 -10.46 -10.81 7.02
C GLU A 78 -9.04 -10.76 6.45
N LEU A 79 -8.72 -9.72 5.69
CA LEU A 79 -7.39 -9.57 5.11
C LEU A 79 -6.30 -9.37 6.18
N LEU A 80 -6.60 -8.59 7.24
CA LEU A 80 -5.69 -8.38 8.36
C LEU A 80 -5.43 -9.70 9.11
N THR A 81 -6.46 -10.52 9.34
CA THR A 81 -6.33 -11.84 9.96
C THR A 81 -5.44 -12.74 9.11
N GLN A 82 -5.65 -12.81 7.80
CA GLN A 82 -4.82 -13.61 6.87
C GLN A 82 -3.34 -13.19 6.90
N ILE A 83 -3.07 -11.88 6.99
CA ILE A 83 -1.71 -11.35 7.15
C ILE A 83 -1.13 -11.76 8.52
N GLY A 84 -1.90 -11.61 9.60
CA GLY A 84 -1.46 -11.96 10.95
C GLY A 84 -1.12 -13.44 11.11
N GLU A 85 -1.87 -14.33 10.46
CA GLU A 85 -1.59 -15.78 10.42
C GLU A 85 -0.38 -16.13 9.56
N SER A 86 -0.02 -15.26 8.60
CA SER A 86 1.11 -15.47 7.69
C SER A 86 2.45 -14.98 8.25
N LEU A 87 2.43 -14.18 9.31
CA LEU A 87 3.60 -13.50 9.85
C LEU A 87 3.92 -13.98 11.28
N PRO A 88 5.21 -14.00 11.67
CA PRO A 88 5.58 -14.18 13.07
C PRO A 88 4.94 -13.12 13.98
N ALA A 89 4.59 -13.51 15.20
CA ALA A 89 4.04 -12.58 16.19
C ALA A 89 5.02 -11.42 16.46
N GLY A 90 4.50 -10.20 16.55
CA GLY A 90 5.31 -9.00 16.79
C GLY A 90 5.98 -8.41 15.54
N THR A 91 5.80 -9.00 14.36
CA THR A 91 6.35 -8.46 13.10
C THR A 91 5.79 -7.06 12.80
N ILE A 92 4.47 -6.87 12.96
CA ILE A 92 3.79 -5.60 12.72
C ILE A 92 3.91 -4.72 13.97
N THR A 93 4.63 -3.60 13.85
CA THR A 93 4.88 -2.67 14.98
C THR A 93 4.23 -1.30 14.80
N GLY A 94 3.60 -1.06 13.65
CA GLY A 94 2.87 0.16 13.36
C GLY A 94 1.81 -0.06 12.28
N VAL A 95 0.74 0.73 12.33
CA VAL A 95 -0.35 0.68 11.35
C VAL A 95 -0.72 2.10 10.92
N ARG A 96 -0.96 2.29 9.62
CA ARG A 96 -1.46 3.52 9.01
C ARG A 96 -2.58 3.18 8.03
N MET A 97 -3.59 4.04 7.92
CA MET A 97 -4.72 3.84 7.03
C MET A 97 -4.86 4.97 6.02
N THR A 98 -5.32 4.67 4.81
CA THR A 98 -5.69 5.66 3.79
C THR A 98 -6.86 5.15 2.94
N GLY A 99 -7.28 5.94 1.96
CA GLY A 99 -8.43 5.64 1.10
C GLY A 99 -9.75 6.09 1.73
N THR A 100 -10.72 6.40 0.87
CA THR A 100 -12.01 7.03 1.24
C THR A 100 -12.82 6.20 2.24
N GLY A 101 -12.79 4.87 2.12
CA GLY A 101 -13.53 3.95 2.98
C GLY A 101 -12.91 3.72 4.35
N SER A 102 -11.70 4.25 4.61
CA SER A 102 -10.99 3.98 5.87
C SER A 102 -11.28 4.96 7.00
N ARG A 103 -11.79 6.17 6.71
CA ARG A 103 -11.87 7.27 7.70
C ARG A 103 -12.64 6.89 8.96
N ILE A 104 -13.84 6.34 8.81
CA ILE A 104 -14.68 5.90 9.94
C ILE A 104 -13.99 4.78 10.74
N LEU A 105 -13.28 3.88 10.05
CA LEU A 105 -12.60 2.76 10.68
C LEU A 105 -11.35 3.22 11.43
N ALA A 106 -10.56 4.13 10.84
CA ALA A 106 -9.39 4.74 11.45
C ALA A 106 -9.74 5.46 12.74
N ASP A 107 -10.80 6.29 12.72
CA ASP A 107 -11.29 7.02 13.90
C ASP A 107 -11.74 6.06 15.01
N ARG A 108 -12.46 4.99 14.67
CA ARG A 108 -12.93 3.99 15.64
C ARG A 108 -11.82 3.15 16.25
N LEU A 109 -10.77 2.85 15.48
CA LEU A 109 -9.64 2.02 15.93
C LEU A 109 -8.50 2.85 16.53
N GLY A 110 -8.59 4.19 16.50
CA GLY A 110 -7.51 5.07 16.93
C GLY A 110 -6.25 4.96 16.06
N ILE A 111 -6.41 4.53 14.80
CA ILE A 111 -5.30 4.40 13.85
C ILE A 111 -5.15 5.69 13.07
N ALA A 112 -3.91 6.15 12.88
CA ALA A 112 -3.66 7.37 12.13
C ALA A 112 -4.07 7.23 10.66
N PHE A 113 -4.88 8.18 10.20
CA PHE A 113 -5.28 8.34 8.81
C PHE A 113 -4.27 9.20 8.05
N GLU A 114 -3.79 8.69 6.93
CA GLU A 114 -2.88 9.37 6.01
C GLU A 114 -3.65 9.87 4.80
N ASN A 115 -3.35 11.11 4.39
CA ASN A 115 -3.90 11.67 3.16
C ASN A 115 -3.44 10.84 1.93
N GLU A 116 -4.38 10.49 1.06
CA GLU A 116 -4.13 9.61 -0.09
C GLU A 116 -3.08 10.15 -1.06
N PHE A 117 -3.11 11.45 -1.38
CA PHE A 117 -2.10 12.07 -2.26
C PHE A 117 -0.70 11.99 -1.65
N LYS A 118 -0.58 12.27 -0.34
CA LYS A 118 0.70 12.14 0.37
C LYS A 118 1.19 10.70 0.44
N ALA A 119 0.28 9.75 0.64
CA ALA A 119 0.60 8.33 0.68
C ALA A 119 1.12 7.85 -0.69
N ILE A 120 0.44 8.22 -1.78
CA ILE A 120 0.86 7.91 -3.16
C ILE A 120 2.21 8.56 -3.46
N ALA A 121 2.35 9.87 -3.21
CA ALA A 121 3.60 10.59 -3.48
C ALA A 121 4.77 9.98 -2.72
N ARG A 122 4.60 9.63 -1.44
CA ARG A 122 5.64 8.99 -0.63
C ARG A 122 5.98 7.60 -1.15
N ALA A 123 4.99 6.80 -1.53
CA ALA A 123 5.23 5.47 -2.06
C ALA A 123 6.00 5.53 -3.39
N VAL A 124 5.56 6.38 -4.33
CA VAL A 124 6.19 6.51 -5.64
C VAL A 124 7.60 7.08 -5.54
N THR A 125 7.82 8.18 -4.83
CA THR A 125 9.17 8.76 -4.64
C THR A 125 10.13 7.79 -3.95
N THR A 126 9.63 6.94 -3.06
CA THR A 126 10.45 5.90 -2.41
C THR A 126 10.78 4.77 -3.38
N LEU A 127 9.79 4.23 -4.11
CA LEU A 127 9.94 3.03 -4.91
C LEU A 127 10.50 3.29 -6.32
N HIS A 128 10.22 4.47 -6.88
CA HIS A 128 10.56 4.89 -8.24
C HIS A 128 10.95 6.38 -8.23
N PRO A 129 12.15 6.73 -7.74
CA PRO A 129 12.58 8.12 -7.56
C PRO A 129 12.74 8.90 -8.88
N ASP A 130 12.75 8.23 -10.02
CA ASP A 130 12.78 8.79 -11.36
C ASP A 130 11.40 9.20 -11.90
N VAL A 131 10.32 8.81 -11.21
CA VAL A 131 8.95 9.16 -11.62
C VAL A 131 8.65 10.61 -11.23
N ARG A 132 8.20 11.38 -12.21
CA ARG A 132 7.75 12.77 -12.02
C ARG A 132 6.24 12.96 -12.05
N TYR A 133 5.53 12.16 -12.86
CA TYR A 133 4.09 12.28 -13.04
C TYR A 133 3.40 10.97 -12.68
N VAL A 134 2.40 11.04 -11.80
CA VAL A 134 1.61 9.90 -11.38
C VAL A 134 0.18 10.07 -11.86
N PHE A 135 -0.31 9.07 -12.59
CA PHE A 135 -1.71 8.93 -12.96
C PHE A 135 -2.29 7.76 -12.18
N GLU A 136 -3.00 8.04 -11.09
CA GLU A 136 -3.70 7.03 -10.30
C GLU A 136 -5.10 6.85 -10.87
N MET A 137 -5.41 5.62 -11.31
CA MET A 137 -6.69 5.31 -11.93
C MET A 137 -7.52 4.45 -10.98
N GLY A 138 -8.41 5.11 -10.23
CA GLY A 138 -9.32 4.47 -9.31
C GLY A 138 -10.63 4.04 -9.98
N CYS A 139 -11.54 3.49 -9.17
CA CYS A 139 -12.87 3.09 -9.65
C CYS A 139 -13.84 4.27 -9.80
N GLU A 140 -13.71 5.27 -8.93
CA GLU A 140 -14.62 6.41 -8.83
C GLU A 140 -13.92 7.70 -9.26
N THR A 141 -12.65 7.86 -8.87
CA THR A 141 -11.83 9.01 -9.21
C THR A 141 -10.51 8.58 -9.82
N SER A 142 -10.01 9.40 -10.74
CA SER A 142 -8.66 9.36 -11.24
C SER A 142 -7.91 10.59 -10.76
N LYS A 143 -6.62 10.44 -10.47
CA LYS A 143 -5.78 11.50 -9.91
C LYS A 143 -4.56 11.72 -10.78
N PHE A 144 -4.23 12.97 -11.00
CA PHE A 144 -2.94 13.41 -11.50
C PHE A 144 -2.14 14.00 -10.34
N ILE A 145 -0.86 13.64 -10.25
CA ILE A 145 0.07 14.17 -9.26
C ILE A 145 1.39 14.46 -9.97
N GLU A 146 1.83 15.71 -9.96
CA GLU A 146 3.20 16.10 -10.29
C GLU A 146 4.03 16.09 -9.00
N LEU A 147 5.07 15.26 -9.00
CA LEU A 147 6.03 15.16 -7.91
C LEU A 147 7.08 16.25 -8.07
N ASP A 148 7.51 16.82 -6.95
CA ASP A 148 8.54 17.86 -6.93
C ASP A 148 9.92 17.28 -7.30
N GLU A 149 10.75 18.07 -7.98
CA GLU A 149 12.07 17.66 -8.50
C GLU A 149 13.19 17.78 -7.46
N SER A 150 12.87 17.98 -6.18
CA SER A 150 13.87 18.19 -5.15
C SER A 150 14.83 16.98 -5.05
N SER A 151 16.14 17.26 -5.06
CA SER A 151 17.20 16.28 -4.88
C SER A 151 17.49 15.91 -3.43
N GLU A 152 16.74 16.46 -2.47
CA GLU A 152 16.94 16.21 -1.05
C GLU A 152 16.46 14.79 -0.66
N PRO A 153 17.35 13.93 -0.11
CA PRO A 153 16.99 12.56 0.26
C PRO A 153 15.83 12.53 1.26
N GLY A 154 14.73 11.88 0.87
CA GLY A 154 13.54 11.73 1.72
C GLY A 154 12.56 12.91 1.68
N TYR A 155 12.81 13.93 0.84
CA TYR A 155 11.80 14.93 0.53
C TYR A 155 10.69 14.31 -0.33
N VAL A 156 9.44 14.53 0.09
CA VAL A 156 8.25 14.10 -0.64
C VAL A 156 7.41 15.35 -0.87
N GLY A 157 7.57 15.96 -2.05
CA GLY A 157 6.81 17.12 -2.48
C GLY A 157 5.82 16.78 -3.57
N ILE A 158 4.69 17.48 -3.55
CA ILE A 158 3.70 17.50 -4.63
C ILE A 158 3.71 18.92 -5.17
N ALA A 159 4.17 19.08 -6.42
CA ALA A 159 4.24 20.37 -7.09
C ALA A 159 2.87 20.80 -7.63
N ASP A 160 2.10 19.85 -8.16
CA ASP A 160 0.72 20.05 -8.60
C ASP A 160 -0.08 18.75 -8.45
N TYR A 161 -1.40 18.84 -8.31
CA TYR A 161 -2.28 17.68 -8.30
C TYR A 161 -3.69 18.05 -8.74
N GLN A 162 -4.36 17.11 -9.41
CA GLN A 162 -5.74 17.23 -9.84
C GLN A 162 -6.50 15.91 -9.69
N THR A 163 -7.82 15.98 -9.60
CA THR A 163 -8.72 14.85 -9.75
C THR A 163 -9.59 15.05 -10.98
N ASN A 164 -10.05 13.97 -11.59
CA ASN A 164 -11.13 14.06 -12.57
C ASN A 164 -12.38 14.71 -11.95
N GLY A 165 -13.15 15.41 -12.78
CA GLY A 165 -14.49 15.89 -12.39
C GLY A 165 -15.51 14.76 -12.42
N ASP A 166 -16.78 15.09 -12.12
CA ASP A 166 -17.90 14.14 -11.98
C ASP A 166 -18.25 13.30 -13.23
N CYS A 167 -17.54 13.47 -14.33
CA CYS A 167 -17.76 12.76 -15.59
C CYS A 167 -16.43 12.33 -16.21
N ALA A 168 -15.92 11.16 -15.84
CA ALA A 168 -14.90 10.42 -16.59
C ALA A 168 -15.38 8.99 -16.82
#